data_AF-M1Y1B1-F1
#
_entry.id   AF-M1Y1B1-F1
#
_cell.length_a   1.000
_cell.length_b   1.000
_cell.length_c   1.000
_cell.angle_alpha   90.00
_cell.angle_beta   90.00
_cell.angle_gamma   90.00
#
_symmetry.space_group_name_H-M   'P 1'
#
loop_
_entity.id
_entity.type
_entity.pdbx_description
1 polymer ?
#
loop_
_entity_poly.entity_id
_entity_poly.type
_entity_poly.pdbx_seq_one_letter_code
_entity_poly.pdbx_strand_id
1 'polypeptide(L)'
;MSLSTGRALRQLTAPELAVFVSGVASMGLEILAGRIIAPQFGSSIYTWGSIIGVFLAALSLGYHYGGKRAARRASVGRLSWILLGTATYVALLIFANEALLAAGSAFPLPSRFASLPAVTLLFGPPTYLLGFISPYAAELSATDGVGEASGRVYALGTIGSIVGVFGTTFGLIPAFGIETIGFLFGLLLVGTAVSITLPSVDRRSLFATAGVTLLLVASLGSGAIGVSTGGQVVHQTQTQYQELEVTDLGDTRTLYLDGQRHSAMDLRDPDRHVFSYTRYFHMPYLFAEKPDEIDRVLFVGGGGFTGPKRFVSEYDATVDVVEIDPEVIRTATEYFGVEESDQLNIHNADGRQFLRETDETYDLIVLDAYKKDKVPFQLTTLEFMQLTNDRLSADGLLFANVISAPTGPASEFYRAEYKTMTQVYPQVYGFQTAGPGVVQNIEVVATKNPEPVTQSQLRTRNRQRDIGIDLESEIDNYRRDEPTDDVPVLRDDYAPVDSLLDPMIGQRYVIQQAPPENETAG
;
A
#
# COMPACT_ATOMS: atom_id res chain seq x y z
N MET A 1 4.97 15.52 -62.95
CA MET A 1 3.61 15.85 -62.50
C MET A 1 3.47 15.32 -61.09
N SER A 2 3.20 16.22 -60.16
CA SER A 2 3.52 16.15 -58.72
C SER A 2 2.93 14.96 -57.96
N LEU A 3 3.78 14.23 -57.23
CA LEU A 3 3.39 13.33 -56.13
C LEU A 3 3.11 14.21 -54.90
N SER A 4 1.85 14.32 -54.51
CA SER A 4 1.44 15.02 -53.28
C SER A 4 1.69 14.14 -52.04
N THR A 5 2.96 13.98 -51.68
CA THR A 5 3.37 13.51 -50.35
C THR A 5 3.20 14.67 -49.37
N GLY A 6 2.06 14.70 -48.70
CA GLY A 6 1.73 15.75 -47.73
C GLY A 6 0.39 15.54 -47.05
N ARG A 7 0.13 14.34 -46.50
CA ARG A 7 -0.91 14.22 -45.47
C ARG A 7 -0.34 14.87 -44.20
N ALA A 8 -0.60 16.18 -44.08
CA ALA A 8 -0.45 16.94 -42.85
C ALA A 8 -1.00 16.12 -41.67
N LEU A 9 -0.28 16.13 -40.55
CA LEU A 9 -0.83 15.81 -39.23
C LEU A 9 -2.17 16.55 -39.10
N ARG A 10 -3.30 15.85 -39.27
CA ARG A 10 -4.63 16.46 -39.10
C ARG A 10 -4.70 16.93 -37.65
N GLN A 11 -4.77 18.25 -37.46
CA GLN A 11 -5.05 18.84 -36.15
C GLN A 11 -6.35 18.21 -35.60
N LEU A 12 -6.32 17.78 -34.34
CA LEU A 12 -7.50 17.23 -33.66
C LEU A 12 -8.62 18.27 -33.70
N THR A 13 -9.84 17.84 -34.05
CA THR A 13 -11.00 18.73 -33.92
C THR A 13 -11.31 18.97 -32.44
N ALA A 14 -12.06 20.03 -32.12
CA ALA A 14 -12.41 20.34 -30.73
C ALA A 14 -13.10 19.18 -29.98
N PRO A 15 -14.07 18.45 -30.57
CA PRO A 15 -14.65 17.26 -29.92
C PRO A 15 -13.66 16.11 -29.78
N GLU A 16 -12.75 15.92 -30.75
CA GLU A 16 -11.71 14.89 -30.69
C GLU A 16 -10.68 15.15 -29.58
N LEU A 17 -10.31 16.41 -29.37
CA LEU A 17 -9.45 16.81 -28.25
C LEU A 17 -10.12 16.51 -26.90
N ALA A 18 -11.41 16.84 -26.77
CA ALA A 18 -12.18 16.56 -25.56
C ALA A 18 -12.21 15.05 -25.25
N VAL A 19 -12.38 14.21 -26.28
CA VAL A 19 -12.34 12.75 -26.15
C VAL A 19 -10.97 12.27 -25.69
N PHE A 20 -9.89 12.70 -26.33
CA PHE A 20 -8.54 12.33 -25.94
C PHE A 20 -8.26 12.70 -24.48
N VAL A 21 -8.55 13.94 -24.09
CA VAL A 21 -8.35 14.42 -22.70
C VAL A 21 -9.24 13.68 -21.72
N SER A 22 -10.48 13.35 -22.10
CA SER A 22 -11.37 12.56 -21.22
C SER A 22 -10.83 11.17 -20.94
N GLY A 23 -10.16 10.54 -21.92
CA GLY A 23 -9.47 9.26 -21.74
C GLY A 23 -8.26 9.39 -20.81
N VAL A 24 -7.46 10.45 -20.97
CA VAL A 24 -6.31 10.75 -20.09
C VAL A 24 -6.79 10.94 -18.66
N ALA A 25 -7.80 11.80 -18.45
CA ALA A 25 -8.31 12.12 -17.13
C ALA A 25 -9.04 10.95 -16.46
N SER A 26 -9.84 10.16 -17.21
CA SER A 26 -10.58 9.04 -16.62
C SER A 26 -9.64 7.98 -16.08
N MET A 27 -8.65 7.54 -16.87
CA MET A 27 -7.70 6.53 -16.42
C MET A 27 -6.69 7.08 -15.43
N GLY A 28 -6.29 8.35 -15.56
CA GLY A 28 -5.46 9.01 -14.56
C GLY A 28 -6.14 9.05 -13.19
N LEU A 29 -7.43 9.40 -13.14
CA LEU A 29 -8.24 9.36 -11.92
C LEU A 29 -8.43 7.93 -11.39
N GLU A 30 -8.53 6.91 -12.24
CA GLU A 30 -8.59 5.50 -11.83
C GLU A 30 -7.31 5.04 -11.12
N ILE A 31 -6.15 5.43 -11.66
CA ILE A 31 -4.86 5.17 -11.03
C ILE A 31 -4.74 5.91 -9.69
N LEU A 32 -5.22 7.16 -9.61
CA LEU A 32 -5.27 7.91 -8.34
C LEU A 32 -6.23 7.29 -7.32
N ALA A 33 -7.34 6.70 -7.76
CA ALA A 33 -8.30 6.04 -6.89
C ALA A 33 -7.65 4.92 -6.08
N GLY A 34 -6.75 4.13 -6.68
CA GLY A 34 -5.98 3.11 -5.98
C GLY A 34 -5.18 3.68 -4.80
N ARG A 35 -4.57 4.86 -4.99
CA ARG A 35 -3.76 5.54 -3.97
C ARG A 35 -4.60 6.21 -2.90
N ILE A 36 -5.73 6.82 -3.27
CA ILE A 36 -6.62 7.51 -2.32
C ILE A 36 -7.38 6.51 -1.42
N ILE A 37 -7.74 5.35 -1.97
CA ILE A 37 -8.55 4.35 -1.28
C ILE A 37 -7.68 3.39 -0.44
N ALA A 38 -6.43 3.15 -0.84
CA ALA A 38 -5.55 2.18 -0.18
C ALA A 38 -5.27 2.47 1.32
N PRO A 39 -5.00 3.71 1.77
CA PRO A 39 -4.74 3.97 3.18
C PRO A 39 -5.88 3.50 4.09
N GLN A 40 -7.14 3.72 3.67
CA GLN A 40 -8.29 3.31 4.47
C GLN A 40 -8.72 1.86 4.26
N PHE A 41 -8.80 1.39 3.01
CA PHE A 41 -9.38 0.07 2.68
C PHE A 41 -8.36 -1.00 2.25
N GLY A 42 -7.07 -0.67 2.22
CA GLY A 42 -6.00 -1.56 1.78
C GLY A 42 -5.94 -1.74 0.26
N SER A 43 -4.92 -2.47 -0.21
CA SER A 43 -4.66 -2.71 -1.64
C SER A 43 -5.04 -4.13 -2.10
N SER A 44 -6.06 -4.74 -1.49
CA SER A 44 -6.53 -6.09 -1.82
C SER A 44 -7.11 -6.19 -3.24
N ILE A 45 -7.25 -7.42 -3.74
CA ILE A 45 -7.94 -7.68 -5.01
C ILE A 45 -9.39 -7.18 -5.01
N TYR A 46 -10.04 -7.16 -3.84
CA TYR A 46 -11.41 -6.66 -3.69
C TYR A 46 -11.49 -5.14 -3.83
N THR A 47 -10.50 -4.41 -3.30
CA THR A 47 -10.42 -2.95 -3.44
C THR A 47 -10.16 -2.56 -4.89
N TRP A 48 -9.19 -3.20 -5.55
CA TRP A 48 -8.93 -2.97 -6.98
C TRP A 48 -10.12 -3.37 -7.86
N GLY A 49 -10.75 -4.50 -7.58
CA GLY A 49 -11.97 -4.93 -8.27
C GLY A 49 -13.12 -3.95 -8.10
N SER A 50 -13.26 -3.33 -6.92
CA SER A 50 -14.25 -2.27 -6.67
C SER A 50 -13.95 -1.01 -7.47
N ILE A 51 -12.69 -0.57 -7.54
CA ILE A 51 -12.26 0.58 -8.35
C ILE A 51 -12.62 0.35 -9.82
N ILE A 52 -12.10 -0.72 -10.43
CA ILE A 52 -12.34 -1.03 -11.84
C ILE A 52 -13.84 -1.19 -12.11
N GLY A 53 -14.55 -1.92 -11.24
CA GLY A 53 -15.98 -2.17 -11.36
C GLY A 53 -16.81 -0.88 -11.34
N VAL A 54 -16.53 0.04 -10.41
CA VAL A 54 -17.22 1.33 -10.32
C VAL A 54 -16.91 2.20 -11.54
N PHE A 55 -15.65 2.25 -11.99
CA PHE A 55 -15.28 3.05 -13.16
C PHE A 55 -15.98 2.56 -14.42
N LEU A 56 -15.97 1.24 -14.67
CA LEU A 56 -16.67 0.64 -15.81
C LEU A 56 -18.19 0.85 -15.72
N ALA A 57 -18.79 0.70 -14.54
CA ALA A 57 -20.22 0.94 -14.36
C ALA A 57 -20.58 2.41 -14.59
N ALA A 58 -19.81 3.35 -14.05
CA ALA A 58 -20.02 4.79 -14.20
C ALA A 58 -19.83 5.22 -15.66
N LEU A 59 -18.78 4.76 -16.34
CA LEU A 59 -18.57 4.99 -17.77
C LEU A 59 -19.71 4.41 -18.60
N SER A 60 -20.13 3.17 -18.34
CA SER A 60 -21.23 2.50 -19.05
C SER A 60 -22.54 3.29 -18.94
N LEU A 61 -22.91 3.71 -17.72
CA LEU A 61 -24.05 4.59 -17.48
C LEU A 61 -23.88 5.93 -18.21
N GLY A 62 -22.68 6.50 -18.16
CA GLY A 62 -22.31 7.72 -18.88
C GLY A 62 -22.50 7.60 -20.39
N TYR A 63 -22.02 6.52 -21.01
CA TYR A 63 -22.20 6.24 -22.43
C TYR A 63 -23.67 6.09 -22.80
N HIS A 64 -24.42 5.36 -21.99
CA HIS A 64 -25.84 5.08 -22.24
C HIS A 64 -26.70 6.35 -22.18
N TYR A 65 -26.60 7.12 -21.09
CA TYR A 65 -27.38 8.35 -20.92
C TYR A 65 -26.80 9.52 -21.72
N GLY A 66 -25.48 9.55 -21.89
CA GLY A 66 -24.76 10.46 -22.76
C GLY A 66 -25.21 10.35 -24.19
N GLY A 67 -25.26 9.15 -24.77
CA GLY A 67 -25.74 8.92 -26.14
C GLY A 67 -27.20 9.32 -26.35
N LYS A 68 -28.09 8.94 -25.43
CA LYS A 68 -29.51 9.35 -25.48
C LYS A 68 -29.69 10.88 -25.48
N ARG A 69 -28.85 11.60 -24.72
CA ARG A 69 -28.88 13.06 -24.68
C ARG A 69 -28.18 13.68 -25.89
N ALA A 70 -27.03 13.15 -26.30
CA ALA A 70 -26.24 13.64 -27.43
C ALA A 70 -27.09 13.73 -28.70
N ALA A 71 -27.84 12.68 -29.01
CA ALA A 71 -28.71 12.61 -30.19
C ALA A 71 -29.72 13.78 -30.34
N ARG A 72 -30.07 14.47 -29.24
CA ARG A 72 -31.01 15.61 -29.26
C ARG A 72 -30.35 16.94 -28.90
N ARG A 73 -29.18 16.90 -28.29
CA ARG A 73 -28.62 18.01 -27.52
C ARG A 73 -27.11 18.15 -27.65
N ALA A 74 -26.43 17.43 -28.54
CA ALA A 74 -24.99 17.58 -28.70
C ALA A 74 -24.63 19.03 -29.09
N SER A 75 -23.72 19.64 -28.34
CA SER A 75 -23.13 20.93 -28.66
C SER A 75 -21.78 21.07 -27.95
N VAL A 76 -20.87 21.83 -28.57
CA VAL A 76 -19.54 22.10 -27.99
C VAL A 76 -19.65 22.79 -26.63
N GLY A 77 -20.60 23.71 -26.45
CA GLY A 77 -20.85 24.33 -25.15
C GLY A 77 -21.25 23.33 -24.05
N ARG A 78 -22.05 22.30 -24.37
CA ARG A 78 -22.40 21.26 -23.38
C ARG A 78 -21.23 20.34 -23.07
N LEU A 79 -20.37 20.02 -24.04
CA LEU A 79 -19.10 19.33 -23.77
C LEU A 79 -18.24 20.13 -22.79
N SER A 80 -18.13 21.46 -22.98
CA SER A 80 -17.42 22.34 -22.04
C SER A 80 -18.00 22.30 -20.64
N TRP A 81 -19.33 22.31 -20.48
CA TRP A 81 -19.98 22.20 -19.18
C TRP A 81 -19.76 20.85 -18.50
N ILE A 82 -19.70 19.75 -19.27
CA ILE A 82 -19.37 18.42 -18.74
C ILE A 82 -17.92 18.39 -18.22
N LEU A 83 -16.97 18.96 -18.97
CA LEU A 83 -15.57 19.08 -18.56
C LEU A 83 -15.41 19.94 -17.29
N LEU A 84 -16.05 21.10 -17.24
CA LEU A 84 -16.04 21.99 -16.06
C LEU A 84 -16.72 21.33 -14.85
N GLY A 85 -17.83 20.61 -15.04
CA GLY A 85 -18.50 19.87 -13.98
C GLY A 85 -17.63 18.74 -13.42
N THR A 86 -16.89 18.05 -14.30
CA THR A 86 -15.92 17.03 -13.89
C THR A 86 -14.77 17.65 -13.09
N ALA A 87 -14.19 18.76 -13.57
CA ALA A 87 -13.12 19.47 -12.88
C ALA A 87 -13.57 20.03 -11.51
N THR A 88 -14.82 20.48 -11.39
CA THR A 88 -15.42 20.89 -10.12
C THR A 88 -15.44 19.72 -9.13
N TYR A 89 -15.81 18.53 -9.59
CA TYR A 89 -15.83 17.35 -8.74
C TYR A 89 -14.41 16.92 -8.36
N VAL A 90 -13.44 17.04 -9.26
CA VAL A 90 -12.02 16.79 -8.94
C VAL A 90 -11.52 17.75 -7.85
N ALA A 91 -11.89 19.03 -7.88
CA ALA A 91 -11.56 19.96 -6.80
C ALA A 91 -12.22 19.55 -5.46
N LEU A 92 -13.47 19.08 -5.50
CA LEU A 92 -14.15 18.54 -4.32
C LEU A 92 -13.45 17.30 -3.77
N LEU A 93 -12.94 16.42 -4.64
CA LEU A 93 -12.15 15.26 -4.23
C LEU A 93 -10.90 15.67 -3.47
N ILE A 94 -10.17 16.68 -3.95
CA ILE A 94 -8.96 17.18 -3.29
C ILE A 94 -9.33 17.80 -1.93
N PHE A 95 -10.36 18.66 -1.90
CA PHE A 95 -10.74 19.40 -0.69
C PHE A 95 -11.40 18.53 0.40
N ALA A 96 -12.26 17.59 0.01
CA ALA A 96 -13.14 16.86 0.93
C ALA A 96 -12.85 15.35 0.99
N ASN A 97 -11.63 14.92 0.61
CA ASN A 97 -11.27 13.50 0.55
C ASN A 97 -11.60 12.78 1.87
N GLU A 98 -11.07 13.26 3.00
CA GLU A 98 -11.29 12.64 4.32
C GLU A 98 -12.76 12.54 4.70
N ALA A 99 -13.54 13.61 4.47
CA ALA A 99 -14.96 13.61 4.78
C ALA A 99 -15.76 12.64 3.90
N LEU A 100 -15.41 12.53 2.61
CA LEU A 100 -16.03 11.59 1.68
C LEU A 100 -15.65 10.15 1.99
N LEU A 101 -14.39 9.90 2.36
CA LEU A 101 -13.92 8.59 2.82
C LEU A 101 -14.63 8.17 4.12
N ALA A 102 -14.73 9.07 5.10
CA ALA A 102 -15.48 8.84 6.32
C ALA A 102 -16.95 8.51 6.03
N ALA A 103 -17.60 9.26 5.15
CA ALA A 103 -18.97 8.98 4.72
C ALA A 103 -19.11 7.61 4.03
N GLY A 104 -18.14 7.22 3.19
CA GLY A 104 -18.11 5.91 2.54
C GLY A 104 -17.87 4.75 3.53
N SER A 105 -17.11 5.00 4.59
CA SER A 105 -16.83 4.01 5.64
C SER A 105 -17.99 3.81 6.64
N ALA A 106 -18.98 4.71 6.64
CA ALA A 106 -20.13 4.62 7.55
C ALA A 106 -21.10 3.48 7.20
N PHE A 107 -20.97 2.86 6.02
CA PHE A 107 -21.81 1.76 5.60
C PHE A 107 -21.35 0.43 6.21
N PRO A 108 -22.21 -0.29 6.95
CA PRO A 108 -21.85 -1.56 7.56
C PRO A 108 -21.88 -2.68 6.51
N LEU A 109 -20.84 -2.77 5.68
CA LEU A 109 -20.68 -3.82 4.67
C LEU A 109 -19.61 -4.85 5.08
N PRO A 110 -19.71 -6.09 4.59
CA PRO A 110 -18.61 -7.05 4.70
C PRO A 110 -17.31 -6.49 4.11
N SER A 111 -16.17 -6.91 4.65
CA SER A 111 -14.81 -6.52 4.23
C SER A 111 -14.61 -6.38 2.73
N ARG A 112 -14.94 -7.46 2.00
CA ARG A 112 -14.86 -7.57 0.54
C ARG A 112 -15.63 -6.49 -0.24
N PHE A 113 -16.61 -5.84 0.38
CA PHE A 113 -17.42 -4.78 -0.22
C PHE A 113 -17.24 -3.42 0.47
N ALA A 114 -16.36 -3.33 1.48
CA ALA A 114 -16.24 -2.14 2.33
C ALA A 114 -15.77 -0.91 1.54
N SER A 115 -14.92 -1.08 0.52
CA SER A 115 -14.45 0.03 -0.32
C SER A 115 -15.49 0.50 -1.35
N LEU A 116 -16.51 -0.30 -1.67
CA LEU A 116 -17.45 -0.02 -2.75
C LEU A 116 -18.20 1.33 -2.58
N PRO A 117 -18.76 1.68 -1.40
CA PRO A 117 -19.46 2.95 -1.22
C PRO A 117 -18.52 4.15 -1.33
N ALA A 118 -17.31 4.07 -0.76
CA ALA A 118 -16.31 5.12 -0.85
C ALA A 118 -15.88 5.34 -2.30
N VAL A 119 -15.47 4.28 -3.01
CA VAL A 119 -15.09 4.35 -4.42
C VAL A 119 -16.24 4.91 -5.28
N THR A 120 -17.48 4.46 -5.04
CA THR A 120 -18.67 4.95 -5.76
C THR A 120 -18.91 6.43 -5.51
N LEU A 121 -18.81 6.88 -4.26
CA LEU A 121 -19.02 8.26 -3.90
C LEU A 121 -17.94 9.15 -4.51
N LEU A 122 -16.67 8.80 -4.34
CA LEU A 122 -15.54 9.60 -4.79
C LEU A 122 -15.40 9.59 -6.32
N PHE A 123 -15.39 8.42 -6.95
CA PHE A 123 -15.00 8.31 -8.36
C PHE A 123 -16.16 8.04 -9.33
N GLY A 124 -17.33 7.63 -8.82
CA GLY A 124 -18.51 7.42 -9.65
C GLY A 124 -18.97 8.67 -10.40
N PRO A 125 -19.24 9.80 -9.71
CA PRO A 125 -19.71 11.03 -10.36
C PRO A 125 -18.80 11.61 -11.44
N PRO A 126 -17.47 11.83 -11.22
CA PRO A 126 -16.60 12.40 -12.24
C PRO A 126 -16.47 11.45 -13.44
N THR A 127 -16.37 10.14 -13.19
CA THR A 127 -16.26 9.13 -14.24
C THR A 127 -17.54 9.01 -15.07
N TYR A 128 -18.71 9.10 -14.41
CA TYR A 128 -20.00 9.15 -15.08
C TYR A 128 -20.10 10.36 -16.03
N LEU A 129 -19.64 11.53 -15.59
CA LEU A 129 -19.60 12.73 -16.44
C LEU A 129 -18.65 12.56 -17.63
N LEU A 130 -17.46 12.00 -17.42
CA LEU A 130 -16.51 11.71 -18.51
C LEU A 130 -17.11 10.75 -19.55
N GLY A 131 -17.93 9.79 -19.12
CA GLY A 131 -18.66 8.89 -20.03
C GLY A 131 -19.62 9.60 -21.01
N PHE A 132 -19.99 10.86 -20.77
CA PHE A 132 -20.82 11.62 -21.72
C PHE A 132 -20.02 12.13 -22.93
N ILE A 133 -18.69 12.22 -22.82
CA ILE A 133 -17.87 12.94 -23.80
C ILE A 133 -17.82 12.18 -25.13
N SER A 134 -17.60 10.87 -25.12
CA SER A 134 -17.51 10.06 -26.35
C SER A 134 -18.81 10.11 -27.20
N PRO A 135 -20.02 9.88 -26.65
CA PRO A 135 -21.23 9.98 -27.46
C PRO A 135 -21.51 11.41 -27.97
N TYR A 136 -21.19 12.45 -27.19
CA TYR A 136 -21.34 13.84 -27.64
C TYR A 136 -20.38 14.17 -28.77
N ALA A 137 -19.13 13.70 -28.70
CA ALA A 137 -18.14 13.92 -29.75
C ALA A 137 -18.47 13.16 -31.03
N ALA A 138 -19.03 11.94 -30.93
CA ALA A 138 -19.46 11.17 -32.09
C ALA A 138 -20.57 11.89 -32.87
N GLU A 139 -21.55 12.47 -32.18
CA GLU A 139 -22.63 13.28 -32.79
C GLU A 139 -22.12 14.61 -33.38
N LEU A 140 -21.03 15.15 -32.86
CA LEU A 140 -20.40 16.39 -33.37
C LEU A 140 -19.33 16.13 -34.44
N SER A 141 -19.05 14.86 -34.76
CA SER A 141 -18.05 14.49 -35.76
C SER A 141 -18.56 14.84 -37.16
N ALA A 142 -17.70 15.45 -37.97
CA ALA A 142 -17.99 15.82 -39.36
C ALA A 142 -17.71 14.68 -40.37
N THR A 143 -17.54 13.45 -39.91
CA THR A 143 -17.27 12.28 -40.76
C THR A 143 -18.55 11.77 -41.42
N ASP A 144 -18.47 11.37 -42.69
CA ASP A 144 -19.62 11.01 -43.53
C ASP A 144 -20.37 9.74 -43.06
N GLY A 145 -19.77 8.93 -42.18
CA GLY A 145 -20.38 7.70 -41.63
C GLY A 145 -20.45 7.69 -40.10
N VAL A 146 -21.63 7.34 -39.55
CA VAL A 146 -21.87 7.17 -38.10
C VAL A 146 -20.94 6.13 -37.47
N GLY A 147 -20.61 5.06 -38.22
CA GLY A 147 -19.65 4.04 -37.79
C GLY A 147 -18.21 4.53 -37.75
N GLU A 148 -17.80 5.35 -38.73
CA GLU A 148 -16.46 5.95 -38.77
C GLU A 148 -16.28 7.01 -37.66
N ALA A 149 -17.30 7.84 -37.43
CA ALA A 149 -17.35 8.80 -36.33
C ALA A 149 -17.12 8.11 -34.98
N SER A 150 -17.91 7.07 -34.72
CA SER A 150 -17.85 6.29 -33.48
C SER A 150 -16.49 5.59 -33.34
N GLY A 151 -16.01 4.93 -34.39
CA GLY A 151 -14.71 4.25 -34.38
C GLY A 151 -13.54 5.19 -34.10
N ARG A 152 -13.54 6.39 -34.70
CA ARG A 152 -12.49 7.40 -34.48
C ARG A 152 -12.51 7.95 -33.05
N VAL A 153 -13.69 8.21 -32.51
CA VAL A 153 -13.86 8.65 -31.11
C VAL A 153 -13.36 7.58 -30.15
N TYR A 154 -13.75 6.31 -30.35
CA TYR A 154 -13.25 5.22 -29.51
C TYR A 154 -11.72 5.10 -29.58
N ALA A 155 -11.14 5.13 -30.79
CA ALA A 155 -9.69 5.05 -30.96
C ALA A 155 -8.94 6.19 -30.23
N LEU A 156 -9.40 7.43 -30.37
CA LEU A 156 -8.79 8.58 -29.70
C LEU A 156 -8.95 8.52 -28.18
N GLY A 157 -10.11 8.09 -27.70
CA GLY A 157 -10.36 7.87 -26.27
C GLY A 157 -9.42 6.83 -25.71
N THR A 158 -9.24 5.69 -26.40
CA THR A 158 -8.31 4.63 -26.02
C THR A 158 -6.85 5.12 -26.01
N ILE A 159 -6.42 5.89 -27.01
CA ILE A 159 -5.06 6.47 -27.01
C ILE A 159 -4.90 7.42 -25.82
N GLY A 160 -5.89 8.26 -25.55
CA GLY A 160 -5.91 9.13 -24.37
C GLY A 160 -5.80 8.33 -23.07
N SER A 161 -6.58 7.25 -22.94
CA SER A 161 -6.53 6.32 -21.81
C SER A 161 -5.15 5.69 -21.63
N ILE A 162 -4.50 5.24 -22.71
CA ILE A 162 -3.12 4.71 -22.66
C ILE A 162 -2.14 5.77 -22.13
N VAL A 163 -2.23 7.01 -22.65
CA VAL A 163 -1.41 8.13 -22.17
C VAL A 163 -1.72 8.46 -20.71
N GLY A 164 -2.99 8.40 -20.31
CA GLY A 164 -3.41 8.59 -18.92
C GLY A 164 -2.80 7.55 -18.00
N VAL A 165 -2.93 6.26 -18.31
CA VAL A 165 -2.37 5.17 -17.50
C VAL A 165 -0.85 5.31 -17.39
N PHE A 166 -0.13 5.35 -18.52
CA PHE A 166 1.33 5.36 -18.47
C PHE A 166 1.90 6.68 -17.96
N GLY A 167 1.33 7.81 -18.36
CA GLY A 167 1.74 9.13 -17.88
C GLY A 167 1.53 9.28 -16.39
N THR A 168 0.43 8.75 -15.84
CA THR A 168 0.18 8.80 -14.40
C THR A 168 1.09 7.86 -13.64
N THR A 169 1.15 6.58 -14.04
CA THR A 169 1.91 5.54 -13.32
C THR A 169 3.41 5.78 -13.33
N PHE A 170 3.99 6.12 -14.49
CA PHE A 170 5.45 6.23 -14.66
C PHE A 170 5.97 7.67 -14.62
N GLY A 171 5.10 8.67 -14.75
CA GLY A 171 5.49 10.08 -14.77
C GLY A 171 5.00 10.86 -13.56
N LEU A 172 3.68 10.92 -13.36
CA LEU A 172 3.07 11.80 -12.36
C LEU A 172 3.22 11.27 -10.93
N ILE A 173 2.97 9.97 -10.71
CA ILE A 173 3.07 9.35 -9.37
C ILE A 173 4.47 9.49 -8.76
N PRO A 174 5.57 9.22 -9.49
CA PRO A 174 6.91 9.40 -8.93
C PRO A 174 7.29 10.87 -8.65
N ALA A 175 6.66 11.83 -9.34
CA ALA A 175 7.10 13.22 -9.34
C ALA A 175 6.26 14.14 -8.44
N PHE A 176 5.00 13.80 -8.15
CA PHE A 176 4.05 14.70 -7.49
C PHE A 176 3.17 13.96 -6.49
N GLY A 177 2.75 14.67 -5.43
CA GLY A 177 1.74 14.18 -4.50
C GLY A 177 0.35 14.06 -5.12
N ILE A 178 -0.51 13.21 -4.55
CA ILE A 178 -1.83 12.84 -5.08
C ILE A 178 -2.70 14.08 -5.35
N GLU A 179 -2.71 15.05 -4.43
CA GLU A 179 -3.46 16.31 -4.57
C GLU A 179 -3.01 17.13 -5.79
N THR A 180 -1.70 17.20 -6.00
CA THR A 180 -1.11 17.91 -7.15
C THR A 180 -1.48 17.22 -8.46
N ILE A 181 -1.46 15.89 -8.50
CA ILE A 181 -1.86 15.14 -9.70
C ILE A 181 -3.36 15.37 -9.99
N GLY A 182 -4.22 15.29 -8.98
CA GLY A 182 -5.64 15.62 -9.10
C GLY A 182 -5.84 17.04 -9.63
N PHE A 183 -5.10 18.01 -9.10
CA PHE A 183 -5.13 19.39 -9.56
C PHE A 183 -4.71 19.53 -11.04
N LEU A 184 -3.64 18.84 -11.46
CA LEU A 184 -3.19 18.85 -12.87
C LEU A 184 -4.26 18.28 -13.80
N PHE A 185 -4.97 17.21 -13.41
CA PHE A 185 -6.12 16.72 -14.19
C PHE A 185 -7.28 17.71 -14.21
N GLY A 186 -7.57 18.37 -13.08
CA GLY A 186 -8.55 19.45 -13.01
C GLY A 186 -8.22 20.59 -13.99
N LEU A 187 -6.97 21.06 -13.99
CA LEU A 187 -6.49 22.09 -14.92
C LEU A 187 -6.54 21.61 -16.38
N LEU A 188 -6.18 20.36 -16.66
CA LEU A 188 -6.26 19.79 -18.00
C LEU A 188 -7.70 19.81 -18.53
N LEU A 189 -8.67 19.44 -17.69
CA LEU A 189 -10.10 19.48 -18.02
C LEU A 189 -10.60 20.92 -18.25
N VAL A 190 -10.23 21.86 -17.37
CA VAL A 190 -10.59 23.28 -17.52
C VAL A 190 -9.96 23.89 -18.78
N GLY A 191 -8.66 23.67 -19.00
CA GLY A 191 -7.95 24.15 -20.18
C GLY A 191 -8.55 23.60 -21.47
N THR A 192 -8.97 22.33 -21.45
CA THR A 192 -9.69 21.73 -22.58
C THR A 192 -11.04 22.40 -22.81
N ALA A 193 -11.83 22.62 -21.76
CA ALA A 193 -13.13 23.32 -21.83
C ALA A 193 -13.01 24.72 -22.46
N VAL A 194 -11.98 25.47 -22.08
CA VAL A 194 -11.66 26.78 -22.68
C VAL A 194 -11.24 26.63 -24.14
N SER A 195 -10.32 25.71 -24.43
CA SER A 195 -9.79 25.52 -25.79
C SER A 195 -10.87 25.18 -26.82
N ILE A 196 -11.85 24.34 -26.45
CA ILE A 196 -12.91 23.92 -27.36
C ILE A 196 -14.00 24.99 -27.57
N THR A 197 -14.10 25.98 -26.68
CA THR A 197 -15.11 27.05 -26.76
C THR A 197 -14.59 28.34 -27.39
N LEU A 198 -13.26 28.49 -27.53
CA LEU A 198 -12.65 29.62 -28.21
C LEU A 198 -12.97 29.65 -29.72
N PRO A 199 -13.17 30.84 -30.32
CA PRO A 199 -13.15 32.18 -29.71
C PRO A 199 -14.50 32.63 -29.13
N SER A 200 -15.57 31.84 -29.29
CA SER A 200 -16.95 32.20 -28.95
C SER A 200 -17.35 31.81 -27.53
N VAL A 201 -16.63 32.33 -26.53
CA VAL A 201 -16.90 32.07 -25.11
C VAL A 201 -18.03 32.98 -24.61
N ASP A 202 -19.12 32.41 -24.10
CA ASP A 202 -20.19 33.18 -23.48
C ASP A 202 -19.83 33.58 -22.03
N ARG A 203 -20.39 34.70 -21.54
CA ARG A 203 -20.08 35.22 -20.19
C ARG A 203 -20.28 34.17 -19.08
N ARG A 204 -21.27 33.27 -19.22
CA ARG A 204 -21.54 32.24 -18.21
C ARG A 204 -20.42 31.22 -18.15
N SER A 205 -19.94 30.72 -19.29
CA SER A 205 -18.82 29.77 -19.31
C SER A 205 -17.53 30.42 -18.82
N LEU A 206 -17.32 31.73 -19.06
CA LEU A 206 -16.17 32.47 -18.51
C LEU A 206 -16.20 32.52 -16.98
N PHE A 207 -17.34 32.92 -16.38
CA PHE A 207 -17.49 32.94 -14.92
C PHE A 207 -17.37 31.55 -14.29
N ALA A 208 -17.95 30.53 -14.94
CA ALA A 208 -17.82 29.15 -14.49
C ALA A 208 -16.37 28.67 -14.53
N THR A 209 -15.66 28.92 -15.63
CA THR A 209 -14.23 28.58 -15.77
C THR A 209 -13.40 29.25 -14.66
N ALA A 210 -13.61 30.55 -14.44
CA ALA A 210 -12.90 31.29 -13.39
C ALA A 210 -13.23 30.74 -11.99
N GLY A 211 -14.50 30.46 -11.70
CA GLY A 211 -14.94 29.90 -10.42
C GLY A 211 -14.35 28.50 -10.16
N VAL A 212 -14.36 27.62 -11.16
CA VAL A 212 -13.77 26.27 -11.05
C VAL A 212 -12.26 26.32 -10.91
N THR A 213 -11.59 27.22 -11.63
CA THR A 213 -10.14 27.42 -11.49
C THR A 213 -9.80 27.92 -10.09
N LEU A 214 -10.56 28.88 -9.56
CA LEU A 214 -10.37 29.38 -8.20
C LEU A 214 -10.60 28.28 -7.16
N LEU A 215 -11.63 27.44 -7.34
CA LEU A 215 -11.92 26.31 -6.48
C LEU A 215 -10.76 25.30 -6.47
N LEU A 216 -10.21 24.95 -7.64
CA LEU A 216 -9.05 24.06 -7.78
C LEU A 216 -7.80 24.62 -7.08
N VAL A 217 -7.56 25.93 -7.21
CA VAL A 217 -6.43 26.58 -6.53
C VAL A 217 -6.66 26.63 -5.02
N ALA A 218 -7.89 26.88 -4.57
CA ALA A 218 -8.24 26.89 -3.16
C ALA A 218 -8.12 25.49 -2.53
N SER A 219 -8.45 24.42 -3.25
CA SER A 219 -8.33 23.04 -2.75
C SER A 219 -6.89 22.58 -2.53
N LEU A 220 -5.90 23.15 -3.23
CA LEU A 220 -4.47 22.92 -2.93
C LEU A 220 -4.03 23.57 -1.61
N GLY A 221 -4.66 24.69 -1.22
CA GLY A 221 -4.32 25.41 0.00
C GLY A 221 -4.89 24.80 1.28
N SER A 222 -5.84 23.87 1.17
CA SER A 222 -6.51 23.24 2.31
C SER A 222 -5.78 22.02 2.88
N GLY A 223 -4.86 21.40 2.14
CA GLY A 223 -4.09 20.21 2.57
C GLY A 223 -3.18 20.46 3.79
N ALA A 224 -3.04 21.70 4.25
CA ALA A 224 -2.29 22.05 5.46
C ALA A 224 -3.09 21.90 6.78
N ILE A 225 -4.36 21.45 6.72
CA ILE A 225 -5.22 21.29 7.91
C ILE A 225 -5.61 19.81 8.08
N GLY A 226 -4.62 18.92 8.05
CA GLY A 226 -4.78 17.56 8.56
C GLY A 226 -4.55 17.56 10.07
N VAL A 227 -5.56 17.15 10.85
CA VAL A 227 -5.39 16.93 12.29
C VAL A 227 -4.82 15.52 12.47
N SER A 228 -3.49 15.41 12.54
CA SER A 228 -2.83 14.16 12.90
C SER A 228 -3.24 13.76 14.32
N THR A 229 -3.95 12.64 14.44
CA THR A 229 -4.35 12.09 15.75
C THR A 229 -3.16 11.44 16.49
N GLY A 230 -1.99 11.36 15.85
CA GLY A 230 -0.77 10.71 16.33
C GLY A 230 0.29 11.61 16.96
N GLY A 231 0.03 12.90 17.18
CA GLY A 231 1.01 13.86 17.72
C GLY A 231 1.48 14.89 16.70
N GLN A 232 2.58 15.58 16.99
CA GLN A 232 3.14 16.60 16.10
C GLN A 232 3.78 15.91 14.88
N VAL A 233 3.33 16.23 13.67
CA VAL A 233 3.95 15.73 12.42
C VAL A 233 5.34 16.35 12.28
N VAL A 234 6.35 15.49 12.23
CA VAL A 234 7.77 15.83 12.02
C VAL A 234 8.11 15.76 10.53
N HIS A 235 7.63 14.72 9.87
CA HIS A 235 7.85 14.47 8.45
C HIS A 235 6.60 13.80 7.85
N GLN A 236 6.20 14.18 6.64
CA GLN A 236 5.15 13.49 5.90
C GLN A 236 5.49 13.53 4.42
N THR A 237 5.37 12.39 3.75
CA THR A 237 5.63 12.26 2.32
C THR A 237 4.82 11.12 1.71
N GLN A 238 4.65 11.14 0.39
CA GLN A 238 4.04 10.06 -0.37
C GLN A 238 5.13 9.34 -1.16
N THR A 239 5.28 8.04 -0.93
CA THR A 239 6.25 7.21 -1.63
C THR A 239 5.59 6.47 -2.81
N GLN A 240 6.41 5.84 -3.65
CA GLN A 240 5.90 4.94 -4.69
C GLN A 240 5.18 3.72 -4.12
N TYR A 241 5.33 3.41 -2.84
CA TYR A 241 4.76 2.22 -2.20
C TYR A 241 3.55 2.56 -1.31
N GLN A 242 3.64 3.64 -0.54
CA GLN A 242 2.71 3.97 0.54
C GLN A 242 2.77 5.45 0.95
N GLU A 243 1.83 5.90 1.78
CA GLU A 243 1.97 7.14 2.54
C GLU A 243 2.92 6.92 3.72
N LEU A 244 3.82 7.86 3.98
CA LEU A 244 4.77 7.83 5.09
C LEU A 244 4.61 9.08 5.94
N GLU A 245 4.45 8.89 7.25
CA GLU A 245 4.38 9.98 8.24
C GLU A 245 5.25 9.65 9.45
N VAL A 246 5.95 10.64 9.99
CA VAL A 246 6.69 10.56 11.25
C VAL A 246 6.07 11.55 12.20
N THR A 247 5.62 11.09 13.36
CA THR A 247 5.08 11.95 14.42
C THR A 247 5.84 11.80 15.71
N ASP A 248 5.88 12.90 16.47
CA ASP A 248 6.35 12.91 17.85
C ASP A 248 5.15 13.08 18.79
N LEU A 249 5.01 12.14 19.73
CA LEU A 249 4.04 12.22 20.82
C LEU A 249 4.76 12.00 22.16
N GLY A 250 5.00 13.09 22.88
CA GLY A 250 5.85 13.07 24.08
C GLY A 250 7.29 12.73 23.71
N ASP A 251 7.86 11.73 24.38
CA ASP A 251 9.21 11.23 24.12
C ASP A 251 9.23 10.06 23.12
N THR A 252 8.12 9.76 22.44
CA THR A 252 8.06 8.68 21.44
C THR A 252 7.93 9.26 20.04
N ARG A 253 8.91 8.94 19.18
CA ARG A 253 8.82 9.14 17.73
C ARG A 253 8.26 7.89 17.07
N THR A 254 7.26 8.05 16.22
CA THR A 254 6.56 6.93 15.57
C THR A 254 6.57 7.09 14.06
N LEU A 255 6.95 6.03 13.35
CA LEU A 255 6.80 5.90 11.90
C LEU A 255 5.43 5.31 11.60
N TYR A 256 4.66 6.03 10.80
CA TYR A 256 3.39 5.61 10.26
C TYR A 256 3.54 5.32 8.77
N LEU A 257 3.03 4.16 8.33
CA LEU A 257 2.89 3.80 6.93
C LEU A 257 1.42 3.53 6.63
N ASP A 258 0.84 4.22 5.64
CA ASP A 258 -0.61 4.19 5.33
C ASP A 258 -1.49 4.37 6.59
N GLY A 259 -1.08 5.26 7.50
CA GLY A 259 -1.78 5.57 8.75
C GLY A 259 -1.67 4.52 9.87
N GLN A 260 -0.89 3.45 9.68
CA GLN A 260 -0.62 2.44 10.71
C GLN A 260 0.75 2.65 11.35
N ARG A 261 0.83 2.50 12.67
CA ARG A 261 2.10 2.51 13.41
C ARG A 261 2.94 1.33 12.98
N HIS A 262 4.06 1.61 12.35
CA HIS A 262 4.96 0.60 11.79
C HIS A 262 6.22 0.45 12.61
N SER A 263 6.75 1.56 13.16
CA SER A 263 7.90 1.55 14.05
C SER A 263 7.81 2.67 15.08
N ALA A 264 8.52 2.54 16.19
CA ALA A 264 8.63 3.60 17.17
C ALA A 264 9.98 3.56 17.89
N MET A 265 10.47 4.75 18.26
CA MET A 265 11.72 4.98 18.96
C MET A 265 11.47 5.91 20.15
N ASP A 266 12.01 5.57 21.31
CA ASP A 266 12.05 6.49 22.45
C ASP A 266 13.18 7.49 22.22
N LEU A 267 12.87 8.78 22.30
CA LEU A 267 13.81 9.87 22.02
C LEU A 267 14.84 10.05 23.14
N ARG A 268 14.59 9.51 24.33
CA ARG A 268 15.51 9.57 25.48
C ARG A 268 16.39 8.33 25.55
N ASP A 269 15.86 7.20 25.13
CA ASP A 269 16.56 5.93 25.04
C ASP A 269 16.29 5.27 23.66
N PRO A 270 17.04 5.64 22.61
CA PRO A 270 16.83 5.13 21.25
C PRO A 270 16.93 3.60 21.11
N ASP A 271 17.52 2.96 22.11
CA ASP A 271 17.73 1.53 22.21
C ASP A 271 16.57 0.80 22.90
N ARG A 272 15.59 1.52 23.47
CA ARG A 272 14.42 0.92 24.10
C ARG A 272 13.47 0.30 23.08
N HIS A 273 13.04 -0.94 23.34
CA HIS A 273 11.94 -1.59 22.61
C HIS A 273 10.60 -0.92 22.93
N VAL A 274 10.11 -0.03 22.06
CA VAL A 274 8.80 0.60 22.24
C VAL A 274 7.66 -0.39 21.98
N PHE A 275 7.80 -1.25 20.98
CA PHE A 275 6.86 -2.34 20.70
C PHE A 275 7.38 -3.66 21.28
N SER A 276 6.57 -4.33 22.10
CA SER A 276 7.01 -5.53 22.81
C SER A 276 7.35 -6.70 21.89
N TYR A 277 6.69 -6.80 20.72
CA TYR A 277 6.95 -7.87 19.76
C TYR A 277 8.41 -7.88 19.27
N THR A 278 9.06 -6.71 19.19
CA THR A 278 10.47 -6.61 18.74
C THR A 278 11.46 -7.33 19.68
N ARG A 279 11.06 -7.63 20.92
CA ARG A 279 11.85 -8.47 21.85
C ARG A 279 11.93 -9.92 21.39
N TYR A 280 10.95 -10.39 20.63
CA TYR A 280 10.95 -11.76 20.09
C TYR A 280 11.96 -11.96 18.98
N PHE A 281 12.49 -10.90 18.36
CA PHE A 281 13.58 -11.01 17.38
C PHE A 281 14.81 -11.74 17.96
N HIS A 282 14.99 -11.72 19.28
CA HIS A 282 16.08 -12.39 19.99
C HIS A 282 15.77 -13.87 20.31
N MET A 283 14.53 -14.33 20.15
CA MET A 283 14.10 -15.70 20.42
C MET A 283 14.91 -16.77 19.65
N PRO A 284 15.30 -16.59 18.37
CA PRO A 284 16.15 -17.52 17.64
C PRO A 284 17.48 -17.86 18.35
N TYR A 285 18.07 -16.94 19.11
CA TYR A 285 19.29 -17.21 19.89
C TYR A 285 19.07 -18.24 21.01
N LEU A 286 17.83 -18.46 21.46
CA LEU A 286 17.49 -19.55 22.36
C LEU A 286 17.27 -20.88 21.63
N PHE A 287 17.04 -20.87 20.32
CA PHE A 287 16.90 -22.09 19.50
C PHE A 287 18.24 -22.59 18.98
N ALA A 288 19.13 -21.67 18.58
CA ALA A 288 20.46 -22.00 18.09
C ALA A 288 21.22 -22.90 19.07
N GLU A 289 21.89 -23.93 18.56
CA GLU A 289 22.74 -24.77 19.42
C GLU A 289 23.93 -23.96 19.95
N LYS A 290 24.50 -23.13 19.07
CA LYS A 290 25.62 -22.24 19.35
C LYS A 290 25.25 -20.80 18.97
N PRO A 291 24.65 -20.03 19.90
CA PRO A 291 24.22 -18.66 19.62
C PRO A 291 25.38 -17.73 19.22
N ASP A 292 26.59 -18.00 19.72
CA ASP A 292 27.79 -17.21 19.42
C ASP A 292 28.36 -17.46 18.01
N GLU A 293 27.79 -18.40 17.24
CA GLU A 293 28.12 -18.65 15.82
C GLU A 293 27.07 -18.03 14.87
N ILE A 294 26.13 -17.22 15.37
CA ILE A 294 25.23 -16.42 14.52
C ILE A 294 26.00 -15.16 14.10
N ASP A 295 26.72 -15.28 12.98
CA ASP A 295 27.62 -14.22 12.50
C ASP A 295 26.95 -13.34 11.44
N ARG A 296 25.96 -13.87 10.71
CA ARG A 296 25.27 -13.10 9.65
C ARG A 296 23.75 -13.19 9.74
N VAL A 297 23.12 -12.02 9.85
CA VAL A 297 21.67 -11.88 10.00
C VAL A 297 21.11 -11.07 8.83
N LEU A 298 20.03 -11.56 8.22
CA LEU A 298 19.27 -10.83 7.20
C LEU A 298 17.93 -10.41 7.76
N PHE A 299 17.63 -9.11 7.73
CA PHE A 299 16.29 -8.59 7.92
C PHE A 299 15.65 -8.33 6.55
N VAL A 300 14.51 -8.98 6.29
CA VAL A 300 13.65 -8.72 5.14
C VAL A 300 12.52 -7.81 5.62
N GLY A 301 12.59 -6.53 5.25
CA GLY A 301 11.79 -5.45 5.83
C GLY A 301 12.55 -4.74 6.95
N GLY A 302 12.53 -3.40 6.93
CA GLY A 302 13.31 -2.55 7.83
C GLY A 302 12.49 -1.46 8.50
N GLY A 303 11.25 -1.73 8.91
CA GLY A 303 10.32 -0.74 9.47
C GLY A 303 10.92 0.11 10.60
N GLY A 304 11.42 1.30 10.27
CA GLY A 304 12.14 2.18 11.21
C GLY A 304 13.44 1.61 11.78
N PHE A 305 13.92 0.46 11.28
CA PHE A 305 15.21 -0.17 11.61
C PHE A 305 15.47 -0.46 13.10
N THR A 306 14.45 -0.49 13.95
CA THR A 306 14.61 -0.78 15.37
C THR A 306 15.25 -2.15 15.61
N GLY A 307 14.78 -3.21 14.93
CA GLY A 307 15.38 -4.55 15.03
C GLY A 307 16.86 -4.57 14.61
N PRO A 308 17.18 -4.17 13.36
CA PRO A 308 18.56 -4.13 12.87
C PRO A 308 19.53 -3.33 13.75
N LYS A 309 19.16 -2.11 14.17
CA LYS A 309 20.02 -1.28 15.04
C LYS A 309 20.37 -2.00 16.34
N ARG A 310 19.38 -2.66 16.95
CA ARG A 310 19.56 -3.38 18.21
C ARG A 310 20.47 -4.57 18.04
N PHE A 311 20.31 -5.32 16.95
CA PHE A 311 21.18 -6.46 16.65
C PHE A 311 22.64 -6.06 16.55
N VAL A 312 22.94 -4.96 15.84
CA VAL A 312 24.31 -4.45 15.71
C VAL A 312 24.88 -3.94 17.04
N SER A 313 24.02 -3.43 17.94
CA SER A 313 24.46 -2.97 19.27
C SER A 313 24.68 -4.10 20.28
N GLU A 314 24.00 -5.25 20.12
CA GLU A 314 23.97 -6.34 21.12
C GLU A 314 24.77 -7.57 20.71
N TYR A 315 24.90 -7.83 19.41
CA TYR A 315 25.56 -9.03 18.88
C TYR A 315 26.73 -8.66 17.98
N ASP A 316 27.79 -9.47 18.02
CA ASP A 316 28.91 -9.37 17.10
C ASP A 316 28.56 -10.05 15.75
N ALA A 317 27.54 -9.51 15.09
CA ALA A 317 26.99 -10.06 13.84
C ALA A 317 26.93 -8.99 12.75
N THR A 318 27.16 -9.40 11.50
CA THR A 318 26.88 -8.57 10.33
C THR A 318 25.40 -8.64 10.01
N VAL A 319 24.75 -7.48 9.97
CA VAL A 319 23.31 -7.35 9.71
C VAL A 319 23.09 -6.74 8.34
N ASP A 320 22.50 -7.52 7.44
CA ASP A 320 22.00 -7.02 6.16
C ASP A 320 20.51 -6.71 6.31
N VAL A 321 20.05 -5.56 5.79
CA VAL A 321 18.63 -5.19 5.78
C VAL A 321 18.20 -4.94 4.34
N VAL A 322 17.12 -5.58 3.91
CA VAL A 322 16.53 -5.38 2.59
C VAL A 322 15.20 -4.64 2.74
N GLU A 323 15.17 -3.39 2.29
CA GLU A 323 13.99 -2.52 2.35
C GLU A 323 13.62 -2.06 0.93
N ILE A 324 12.36 -2.29 0.54
CA ILE A 324 11.88 -2.02 -0.81
C ILE A 324 11.67 -0.53 -1.06
N ASP A 325 11.28 0.23 -0.03
CA ASP A 325 10.95 1.65 -0.13
C ASP A 325 12.16 2.54 0.21
N PRO A 326 12.79 3.21 -0.77
CA PRO A 326 13.97 4.03 -0.52
C PRO A 326 13.67 5.23 0.40
N GLU A 327 12.42 5.69 0.44
CA GLU A 327 12.02 6.79 1.34
C GLU A 327 11.92 6.33 2.79
N VAL A 328 11.64 5.04 3.05
CA VAL A 328 11.71 4.47 4.40
C VAL A 328 13.15 4.46 4.89
N ILE A 329 14.10 4.05 4.05
CA ILE A 329 15.54 4.08 4.36
C ILE A 329 15.99 5.51 4.67
N ARG A 330 15.70 6.46 3.77
CA ARG A 330 16.04 7.88 3.95
C ARG A 330 15.46 8.45 5.25
N THR A 331 14.19 8.14 5.53
CA THR A 331 13.51 8.56 6.76
C THR A 331 14.17 7.96 8.00
N ALA A 332 14.55 6.68 7.94
CA ALA A 332 15.20 6.01 9.06
C ALA A 332 16.58 6.62 9.37
N THR A 333 17.36 6.95 8.35
CA THR A 333 18.62 7.70 8.51
C THR A 333 18.39 9.09 9.11
N GLU A 334 17.46 9.86 8.55
CA GLU A 334 17.28 11.27 8.93
C GLU A 334 16.58 11.46 10.29
N TYR A 335 15.61 10.60 10.62
CA TYR A 335 14.72 10.80 11.78
C TYR A 335 14.87 9.73 12.87
N PHE A 336 15.49 8.58 12.58
CA PHE A 336 15.68 7.45 13.51
C PHE A 336 17.15 7.11 13.79
N GLY A 337 18.10 7.89 13.24
CA GLY A 337 19.54 7.74 13.51
C GLY A 337 20.09 6.39 13.03
N VAL A 338 19.68 5.94 11.85
CA VAL A 338 20.22 4.76 11.19
C VAL A 338 21.42 5.16 10.34
N GLU A 339 22.58 4.58 10.63
CA GLU A 339 23.82 4.79 9.86
C GLU A 339 24.38 3.42 9.45
N GLU A 340 24.70 3.28 8.16
CA GLU A 340 25.42 2.09 7.68
C GLU A 340 26.81 2.00 8.32
N SER A 341 27.29 0.78 8.52
CA SER A 341 28.59 0.49 9.12
C SER A 341 29.13 -0.84 8.59
N ASP A 342 30.34 -1.23 8.98
CA ASP A 342 30.89 -2.54 8.64
C ASP A 342 30.01 -3.71 9.16
N GLN A 343 29.15 -3.46 10.15
CA GLN A 343 28.20 -4.43 10.71
C GLN A 343 26.74 -4.18 10.29
N LEU A 344 26.41 -3.09 9.60
CA LEU A 344 25.04 -2.78 9.15
C LEU A 344 25.03 -2.37 7.67
N ASN A 345 24.55 -3.27 6.80
CA ASN A 345 24.43 -3.02 5.36
C ASN A 345 22.97 -2.86 4.98
N ILE A 346 22.64 -1.83 4.20
CA ILE A 346 21.26 -1.57 3.78
C ILE A 346 21.15 -1.71 2.27
N HIS A 347 20.26 -2.62 1.84
CA HIS A 347 19.98 -2.89 0.44
C HIS A 347 18.58 -2.37 0.07
N ASN A 348 18.51 -1.42 -0.86
CA ASN A 348 17.23 -1.01 -1.43
C ASN A 348 16.79 -1.99 -2.53
N ALA A 349 16.02 -3.01 -2.17
CA ALA A 349 15.55 -4.06 -3.09
C ALA A 349 14.27 -4.75 -2.59
N ASP A 350 13.62 -5.51 -3.46
CA ASP A 350 12.58 -6.46 -3.03
C ASP A 350 13.23 -7.66 -2.32
N GLY A 351 12.74 -8.01 -1.13
CA GLY A 351 13.32 -9.07 -0.30
C GLY A 351 13.39 -10.45 -0.96
N ARG A 352 12.36 -10.81 -1.73
CA ARG A 352 12.33 -12.08 -2.45
C ARG A 352 13.29 -12.06 -3.65
N GLN A 353 13.38 -10.94 -4.35
CA GLN A 353 14.35 -10.76 -5.42
C GLN A 353 15.79 -10.81 -4.90
N PHE A 354 16.08 -10.11 -3.80
CA PHE A 354 17.40 -10.11 -3.16
C PHE A 354 17.84 -11.53 -2.80
N LEU A 355 16.98 -12.31 -2.13
CA LEU A 355 17.26 -13.71 -1.79
C LEU A 355 17.49 -14.60 -3.02
N ARG A 356 16.92 -14.26 -4.19
CA ARG A 356 17.20 -15.00 -5.43
C ARG A 356 18.56 -14.65 -6.03
N GLU A 357 18.99 -13.40 -5.88
CA GLU A 357 20.15 -12.85 -6.59
C GLU A 357 21.45 -12.89 -5.78
N THR A 358 21.37 -12.81 -4.45
CA THR A 358 22.55 -12.91 -3.58
C THR A 358 23.25 -14.27 -3.79
N ASP A 359 24.52 -14.39 -3.40
CA ASP A 359 25.21 -15.68 -3.27
C ASP A 359 25.56 -15.97 -1.79
N GLU A 360 25.17 -15.06 -0.89
CA GLU A 360 25.44 -15.15 0.53
C GLU A 360 24.48 -16.13 1.23
N THR A 361 24.96 -16.72 2.32
CA THR A 361 24.17 -17.51 3.26
C THR A 361 24.10 -16.81 4.62
N TYR A 362 22.99 -17.00 5.32
CA TYR A 362 22.67 -16.34 6.59
C TYR A 362 22.43 -17.37 7.71
N ASP A 363 22.82 -17.04 8.93
CA ASP A 363 22.53 -17.87 10.11
C ASP A 363 21.15 -17.59 10.68
N LEU A 364 20.66 -16.37 10.47
CA LEU A 364 19.31 -15.97 10.81
C LEU A 364 18.71 -15.10 9.70
N ILE A 365 17.54 -15.48 9.21
CA ILE A 365 16.70 -14.61 8.39
C ILE A 365 15.51 -14.18 9.25
N VAL A 366 15.29 -12.88 9.38
CA VAL A 366 14.17 -12.25 10.05
C VAL A 366 13.23 -11.67 9.00
N LEU A 367 12.02 -12.19 8.90
CA LEU A 367 10.97 -11.70 8.02
C LEU A 367 10.03 -10.77 8.79
N ASP A 368 10.18 -9.46 8.57
CA ASP A 368 9.38 -8.37 9.16
C ASP A 368 8.91 -7.39 8.06
N ALA A 369 8.46 -7.94 6.92
CA ALA A 369 8.05 -7.18 5.75
C ALA A 369 6.53 -7.00 5.69
N TYR A 370 6.03 -5.87 6.21
CA TYR A 370 4.59 -5.55 6.15
C TYR A 370 4.24 -4.52 5.09
N LYS A 371 3.03 -4.70 4.54
CA LYS A 371 2.28 -3.62 3.90
C LYS A 371 0.96 -3.43 4.65
N LYS A 372 0.84 -2.32 5.39
CA LYS A 372 -0.28 -2.01 6.30
C LYS A 372 -0.51 -3.06 7.40
N ASP A 373 -1.34 -4.06 7.14
CA ASP A 373 -1.82 -5.06 8.11
C ASP A 373 -1.53 -6.52 7.66
N LYS A 374 -0.77 -6.71 6.58
CA LYS A 374 -0.47 -8.05 6.07
C LYS A 374 0.92 -8.18 5.47
N VAL A 375 1.49 -9.38 5.62
CA VAL A 375 2.67 -9.82 4.88
C VAL A 375 2.26 -10.00 3.40
N PRO A 376 3.01 -9.45 2.44
CA PRO A 376 2.75 -9.71 1.02
C PRO A 376 2.73 -11.21 0.73
N PHE A 377 1.68 -11.71 0.04
CA PHE A 377 1.45 -13.15 -0.09
C PHE A 377 2.65 -13.88 -0.71
N GLN A 378 3.40 -13.23 -1.60
CA GLN A 378 4.57 -13.81 -2.24
C GLN A 378 5.74 -14.11 -1.29
N LEU A 379 5.68 -13.65 -0.04
CA LEU A 379 6.62 -13.93 1.05
C LEU A 379 6.11 -15.00 2.03
N THR A 380 4.93 -15.57 1.79
CA THR A 380 4.34 -16.61 2.67
C THR A 380 4.13 -17.94 1.96
N THR A 381 4.57 -18.04 0.70
CA THR A 381 4.39 -19.24 -0.14
C THR A 381 5.44 -20.30 0.14
N LEU A 382 5.11 -21.55 -0.20
CA LEU A 382 6.04 -22.67 -0.14
C LEU A 382 7.34 -22.39 -0.90
N GLU A 383 7.22 -21.81 -2.09
CA GLU A 383 8.36 -21.47 -2.94
C GLU A 383 9.25 -20.40 -2.30
N PHE A 384 8.68 -19.48 -1.51
CA PHE A 384 9.46 -18.54 -0.72
C PHE A 384 10.13 -19.21 0.48
N MET A 385 9.43 -20.09 1.20
CA MET A 385 10.03 -20.85 2.32
C MET A 385 11.19 -21.74 1.87
N GLN A 386 11.10 -22.31 0.66
CA GLN A 386 12.21 -23.04 0.03
C GLN A 386 13.39 -22.11 -0.25
N LEU A 387 13.12 -20.94 -0.82
CA LEU A 387 14.15 -19.93 -1.09
C LEU A 387 14.86 -19.47 0.19
N THR A 388 14.14 -19.20 1.28
CA THR A 388 14.74 -18.83 2.57
C THR A 388 15.58 -19.99 3.12
N ASN A 389 15.07 -21.22 3.05
CA ASN A 389 15.81 -22.41 3.47
C ASN A 389 17.13 -22.59 2.70
N ASP A 390 17.13 -22.34 1.40
CA ASP A 390 18.33 -22.44 0.55
C ASP A 390 19.36 -21.35 0.85
N ARG A 391 18.93 -20.20 1.40
CA ARG A 391 19.82 -19.09 1.81
C ARG A 391 20.21 -19.12 3.28
N LEU A 392 19.68 -20.05 4.06
CA LEU A 392 20.13 -20.29 5.42
C LEU A 392 21.36 -21.20 5.45
N SER A 393 22.26 -20.99 6.40
CA SER A 393 23.33 -21.92 6.74
C SER A 393 22.74 -23.28 7.19
N ALA A 394 23.60 -24.28 7.41
CA ALA A 394 23.14 -25.64 7.75
C ALA A 394 22.32 -25.68 9.05
N ASP A 395 22.70 -24.85 10.02
CA ASP A 395 22.05 -24.70 11.33
C ASP A 395 21.19 -23.42 11.42
N GLY A 396 20.97 -22.76 10.28
CA GLY A 396 20.30 -21.46 10.21
C GLY A 396 18.81 -21.51 10.59
N LEU A 397 18.32 -20.35 11.04
CA LEU A 397 16.98 -20.16 11.58
C LEU A 397 16.20 -19.15 10.73
N LEU A 398 14.90 -19.40 10.54
CA LEU A 398 13.97 -18.40 10.03
C LEU A 398 13.12 -17.90 11.20
N PHE A 399 13.08 -16.59 11.36
CA PHE A 399 12.13 -15.90 12.22
C PHE A 399 11.13 -15.15 11.32
N ALA A 400 9.83 -15.25 11.59
CA ALA A 400 8.81 -14.53 10.85
C ALA A 400 7.77 -13.92 11.78
N ASN A 401 7.45 -12.65 11.56
CA ASN A 401 6.41 -11.95 12.29
C ASN A 401 5.09 -12.03 11.50
N VAL A 402 4.03 -12.60 12.09
CA VAL A 402 2.75 -12.84 11.43
C VAL A 402 1.62 -12.10 12.14
N ILE A 403 0.86 -11.27 11.42
CA ILE A 403 -0.34 -10.62 11.99
C ILE A 403 -1.54 -11.54 11.80
N SER A 404 -2.09 -12.07 12.90
CA SER A 404 -3.25 -12.97 12.88
C SER A 404 -3.86 -13.12 14.28
N ALA A 405 -5.00 -13.81 14.41
CA ALA A 405 -5.40 -14.35 15.71
C ALA A 405 -4.73 -15.71 15.96
N PRO A 406 -4.47 -16.11 17.22
CA PRO A 406 -3.86 -17.41 17.53
C PRO A 406 -4.84 -18.57 17.45
N THR A 407 -6.15 -18.30 17.52
CA THR A 407 -7.22 -19.32 17.45
C THR A 407 -8.49 -18.76 16.79
N GLY A 408 -9.39 -19.68 16.40
CA GLY A 408 -10.68 -19.33 15.79
C GLY A 408 -10.60 -19.02 14.30
N PRO A 409 -11.67 -18.49 13.69
CA PRO A 409 -11.69 -18.18 12.25
C PRO A 409 -10.61 -17.18 11.84
N ALA A 410 -10.30 -16.21 12.71
CA ALA A 410 -9.25 -15.22 12.47
C ALA A 410 -7.82 -15.78 12.57
N SER A 411 -7.64 -17.09 12.84
CA SER A 411 -6.34 -17.76 12.81
C SER A 411 -6.07 -18.55 11.53
N GLU A 412 -7.00 -18.55 10.57
CA GLU A 412 -6.85 -19.27 9.30
C GLU A 412 -5.57 -18.90 8.55
N PHE A 413 -5.21 -17.62 8.50
CA PHE A 413 -3.96 -17.18 7.87
C PHE A 413 -2.71 -17.71 8.58
N TYR A 414 -2.57 -17.48 9.90
CA TYR A 414 -1.44 -18.01 10.68
C TYR A 414 -1.30 -19.53 10.56
N ARG A 415 -2.41 -20.28 10.61
CA ARG A 415 -2.37 -21.74 10.48
C ARG A 415 -1.96 -22.17 9.07
N ALA A 416 -2.38 -21.44 8.03
CA ALA A 416 -1.95 -21.71 6.65
C ALA A 416 -0.44 -21.43 6.46
N GLU A 417 0.06 -20.35 7.06
CA GLU A 417 1.49 -20.02 7.04
C GLU A 417 2.30 -21.06 7.82
N TYR A 418 1.89 -21.42 9.05
CA TYR A 418 2.49 -22.51 9.83
C TYR A 418 2.51 -23.84 9.05
N LYS A 419 1.40 -24.20 8.40
CA LYS A 419 1.31 -25.40 7.54
C LYS A 419 2.29 -25.35 6.37
N THR A 420 2.52 -24.16 5.83
CA THR A 420 3.41 -23.95 4.68
C THR A 420 4.87 -24.03 5.11
N MET A 421 5.25 -23.40 6.23
CA MET A 421 6.59 -23.48 6.80
C MET A 421 6.97 -24.92 7.16
N THR A 422 6.04 -25.71 7.72
CA THR A 422 6.28 -27.12 8.08
C THR A 422 6.48 -28.04 6.86
N GLN A 423 6.20 -27.60 5.64
CA GLN A 423 6.58 -28.35 4.42
C GLN A 423 8.08 -28.25 4.11
N VAL A 424 8.79 -27.27 4.67
CA VAL A 424 10.21 -27.01 4.38
C VAL A 424 11.08 -27.21 5.62
N TYR A 425 10.65 -26.66 6.75
CA TYR A 425 11.39 -26.70 8.00
C TYR A 425 10.92 -27.87 8.87
N PRO A 426 11.83 -28.73 9.36
CA PRO A 426 11.50 -29.84 10.25
C PRO A 426 10.76 -29.44 11.52
N GLN A 427 11.06 -28.27 12.09
CA GLN A 427 10.39 -27.76 13.28
C GLN A 427 9.99 -26.30 13.13
N VAL A 428 8.76 -25.98 13.55
CA VAL A 428 8.16 -24.64 13.54
C VAL A 428 7.48 -24.40 14.88
N TYR A 429 7.70 -23.21 15.45
CA TYR A 429 7.25 -22.81 16.78
C TYR A 429 6.56 -21.45 16.70
N GLY A 430 5.40 -21.31 17.31
CA GLY A 430 4.66 -20.04 17.36
C GLY A 430 4.72 -19.41 18.73
N PHE A 431 4.68 -18.08 18.78
CA PHE A 431 4.63 -17.30 20.00
C PHE A 431 3.62 -16.17 19.86
N GLN A 432 2.51 -16.26 20.59
CA GLN A 432 1.51 -15.18 20.61
C GLN A 432 2.00 -14.00 21.46
N THR A 433 1.72 -12.76 21.05
CA THR A 433 2.19 -11.56 21.79
C THR A 433 1.16 -11.00 22.75
N ALA A 434 -0.10 -11.43 22.64
CA ALA A 434 -1.25 -10.97 23.40
C ALA A 434 -2.19 -12.12 23.77
N GLY A 435 -3.32 -11.80 24.40
CA GLY A 435 -4.30 -12.78 24.84
C GLY A 435 -4.96 -13.57 23.70
N PRO A 436 -5.67 -14.67 24.01
CA PRO A 436 -6.37 -15.46 23.01
C PRO A 436 -7.52 -14.68 22.36
N GLY A 437 -7.76 -14.91 21.06
CA GLY A 437 -8.94 -14.41 20.36
C GLY A 437 -8.88 -12.94 19.92
N VAL A 438 -7.70 -12.31 19.93
CA VAL A 438 -7.48 -10.98 19.32
C VAL A 438 -6.45 -11.08 18.20
N VAL A 439 -6.60 -10.20 17.20
CA VAL A 439 -5.61 -10.02 16.14
C VAL A 439 -4.38 -9.32 16.72
N GLN A 440 -3.22 -9.92 16.51
CA GLN A 440 -1.96 -9.58 17.17
C GLN A 440 -0.77 -10.04 16.31
N ASN A 441 0.43 -9.65 16.71
CA ASN A 441 1.65 -10.29 16.22
C ASN A 441 1.76 -11.71 16.77
N ILE A 442 2.09 -12.66 15.92
CA ILE A 442 2.41 -14.03 16.25
C ILE A 442 3.78 -14.29 15.63
N GLU A 443 4.76 -14.49 16.51
CA GLU A 443 6.15 -14.66 16.11
C GLU A 443 6.40 -16.13 15.86
N VAL A 444 7.04 -16.45 14.74
CA VAL A 444 7.24 -17.83 14.30
C VAL A 444 8.72 -18.08 14.13
N VAL A 445 9.23 -19.10 14.81
CA VAL A 445 10.61 -19.59 14.65
C VAL A 445 10.56 -20.93 13.91
N ALA A 446 11.28 -21.04 12.81
CA ALA A 446 11.46 -22.27 12.06
C ALA A 446 12.93 -22.64 11.96
N THR A 447 13.24 -23.93 12.11
CA THR A 447 14.62 -24.44 12.18
C THR A 447 14.81 -25.67 11.31
N LYS A 448 16.03 -25.82 10.78
CA LYS A 448 16.51 -27.02 10.08
C LYS A 448 16.80 -28.19 11.03
N ASN A 449 16.89 -27.95 12.34
CA ASN A 449 17.11 -29.00 13.32
C ASN A 449 15.84 -29.87 13.47
N PRO A 450 15.91 -31.19 13.22
CA PRO A 450 14.76 -32.07 13.37
C PRO A 450 14.38 -32.32 14.83
N GLU A 451 15.27 -32.05 15.79
CA GLU A 451 15.02 -32.27 17.20
C GLU A 451 14.10 -31.20 17.79
N PRO A 452 13.02 -31.60 18.47
CA PRO A 452 12.11 -30.64 19.07
C PRO A 452 12.72 -29.95 20.30
N VAL A 453 12.76 -28.62 20.28
CA VAL A 453 13.04 -27.81 21.46
C VAL A 453 11.76 -27.63 22.29
N THR A 454 11.81 -27.95 23.58
CA THR A 454 10.68 -27.80 24.50
C THR A 454 10.70 -26.43 25.20
N GLN A 455 9.54 -25.99 25.68
CA GLN A 455 9.43 -24.77 26.49
C GLN A 455 10.36 -24.79 27.73
N SER A 456 10.54 -25.96 28.37
CA SER A 456 11.45 -26.08 29.52
C SER A 456 12.92 -25.95 29.13
N GLN A 457 13.30 -26.43 27.95
CA GLN A 457 14.64 -26.22 27.40
C GLN A 457 14.87 -24.73 27.10
N LEU A 458 13.88 -24.04 26.50
CA LEU A 458 13.96 -22.59 26.27
C LEU A 458 14.15 -21.80 27.56
N ARG A 459 13.36 -22.09 28.61
CA ARG A 459 13.56 -21.45 29.95
C ARG A 459 14.94 -21.72 30.53
N THR A 460 15.45 -22.94 30.35
CA THR A 460 16.79 -23.28 30.83
C THR A 460 17.85 -22.49 30.08
N ARG A 461 17.75 -22.42 28.74
CA ARG A 461 18.64 -21.63 27.89
C ARG A 461 18.56 -20.13 28.22
N ASN A 462 17.36 -19.58 28.41
CA ASN A 462 17.14 -18.18 28.79
C ASN A 462 17.85 -17.79 30.11
N ARG A 463 17.91 -18.71 31.08
CA ARG A 463 18.60 -18.46 32.36
C ARG A 463 20.11 -18.67 32.30
N GLN A 464 20.60 -19.42 31.31
CA GLN A 464 22.00 -19.85 31.22
C GLN A 464 22.79 -19.06 30.19
N ARG A 465 22.14 -18.59 29.13
CA ARG A 465 22.76 -17.85 28.03
C ARG A 465 22.65 -16.36 28.33
N ASP A 466 23.74 -15.65 28.08
CA ASP A 466 23.75 -14.19 28.11
C ASP A 466 23.46 -13.69 26.69
N ILE A 467 22.18 -13.46 26.38
CA ILE A 467 21.74 -12.94 25.08
C ILE A 467 21.32 -11.46 25.16
N GLY A 468 21.66 -10.77 26.25
CA GLY A 468 21.34 -9.36 26.49
C GLY A 468 19.91 -9.08 26.95
N ILE A 469 19.01 -10.08 26.93
CA ILE A 469 17.58 -9.89 27.20
C ILE A 469 16.98 -11.13 27.90
N ASP A 470 16.14 -10.90 28.91
CA ASP A 470 15.33 -11.94 29.56
C ASP A 470 14.01 -12.13 28.80
N LEU A 471 13.80 -13.32 28.22
CA LEU A 471 12.63 -13.68 27.43
C LEU A 471 11.66 -14.61 28.18
N GLU A 472 11.72 -14.70 29.51
CA GLU A 472 10.89 -15.64 30.29
C GLU A 472 9.38 -15.43 30.01
N SER A 473 8.94 -14.17 29.87
CA SER A 473 7.53 -13.85 29.59
C SER A 473 7.10 -14.21 28.16
N GLU A 474 8.01 -14.10 27.21
CA GLU A 474 7.82 -14.44 25.81
C GLU A 474 7.74 -15.96 25.64
N ILE A 475 8.57 -16.70 26.39
CA ILE A 475 8.55 -18.16 26.45
C ILE A 475 7.23 -18.71 27.01
N ASP A 476 6.54 -17.99 27.90
CA ASP A 476 5.20 -18.39 28.40
C ASP A 476 4.19 -18.56 27.26
N ASN A 477 4.40 -17.84 26.15
CA ASN A 477 3.50 -17.84 24.99
C ASN A 477 3.86 -18.88 23.93
N TYR A 478 4.75 -19.83 24.24
CA TYR A 478 5.19 -20.91 23.36
C TYR A 478 4.01 -21.79 22.87
N ARG A 479 3.96 -22.03 21.56
CA ARG A 479 2.95 -22.85 20.87
C ARG A 479 3.60 -23.77 19.85
N ARG A 480 3.00 -24.94 19.67
CA ARG A 480 3.40 -25.95 18.69
C ARG A 480 2.18 -26.80 18.33
N ASP A 481 2.29 -27.54 17.23
CA ASP A 481 1.31 -28.52 16.77
C ASP A 481 -0.05 -27.86 16.49
N GLU A 482 -0.02 -26.73 15.79
CA GLU A 482 -1.22 -25.98 15.41
C GLU A 482 -2.13 -26.82 14.50
N PRO A 483 -3.46 -26.71 14.63
CA PRO A 483 -4.40 -27.46 13.81
C PRO A 483 -4.40 -26.92 12.37
N THR A 484 -3.95 -27.72 11.41
CA THR A 484 -3.74 -27.28 10.01
C THR A 484 -4.54 -28.07 8.97
N ASP A 485 -5.41 -28.98 9.38
CA ASP A 485 -6.13 -29.88 8.45
C ASP A 485 -7.10 -29.13 7.52
N ASP A 486 -7.68 -28.03 7.99
CA ASP A 486 -8.71 -27.22 7.33
C ASP A 486 -8.17 -26.04 6.49
N VAL A 487 -6.87 -25.77 6.57
CA VAL A 487 -6.23 -24.63 5.87
C VAL A 487 -5.33 -25.08 4.72
N PRO A 488 -5.20 -24.29 3.64
CA PRO A 488 -4.39 -24.68 2.48
C PRO A 488 -2.89 -24.52 2.76
N VAL A 489 -2.06 -25.19 1.96
CA VAL A 489 -0.65 -24.79 1.77
C VAL A 489 -0.64 -23.62 0.81
N LEU A 490 0.07 -22.55 1.16
CA LEU A 490 0.19 -21.35 0.34
C LEU A 490 1.23 -21.59 -0.76
N ARG A 491 0.86 -21.33 -2.01
CA ARG A 491 1.74 -21.47 -3.18
C ARG A 491 1.69 -20.22 -4.05
N ASP A 492 2.74 -19.98 -4.81
CA ASP A 492 2.79 -18.85 -5.76
C ASP A 492 1.59 -18.81 -6.72
N ASP A 493 1.12 -19.97 -7.17
CA ASP A 493 -0.03 -20.11 -8.07
C ASP A 493 -1.39 -20.14 -7.34
N TYR A 494 -1.40 -20.40 -6.03
CA TYR A 494 -2.61 -20.43 -5.22
C TYR A 494 -2.32 -20.12 -3.73
N ALA A 495 -2.48 -18.85 -3.36
CA ALA A 495 -2.42 -18.38 -1.98
C ALA A 495 -3.60 -17.44 -1.70
N PRO A 496 -4.76 -17.95 -1.21
CA PRO A 496 -5.96 -17.15 -0.98
C PRO A 496 -5.86 -16.28 0.29
N VAL A 497 -4.75 -15.56 0.47
CA VAL A 497 -4.42 -14.78 1.67
C VAL A 497 -5.52 -13.77 1.99
N ASP A 498 -6.03 -13.04 1.00
CA ASP A 498 -7.11 -12.07 1.22
C ASP A 498 -8.37 -12.73 1.82
N SER A 499 -8.69 -13.98 1.44
CA SER A 499 -9.83 -14.72 2.02
C SER A 499 -9.52 -15.29 3.40
N LEU A 500 -8.27 -15.69 3.66
CA LEU A 500 -7.85 -16.18 4.99
C LEU A 500 -7.78 -15.06 6.03
N LEU A 501 -7.59 -13.82 5.58
CA LEU A 501 -7.59 -12.61 6.43
C LEU A 501 -8.99 -12.03 6.63
N ASP A 502 -9.99 -12.41 5.83
CA ASP A 502 -11.35 -11.87 5.92
C ASP A 502 -11.94 -11.88 7.35
N PRO A 503 -11.79 -12.95 8.16
CA PRO A 503 -12.33 -13.00 9.52
C PRO A 503 -11.66 -12.02 10.51
N MET A 504 -10.50 -11.47 10.16
CA MET A 504 -9.78 -10.47 10.97
C MET A 504 -10.32 -9.06 10.78
N ILE A 505 -11.03 -8.80 9.66
CA ILE A 505 -11.42 -7.44 9.29
C ILE A 505 -12.50 -6.90 10.23
N GLY A 506 -12.24 -5.71 10.78
CA GLY A 506 -13.09 -5.07 11.80
C GLY A 506 -12.77 -5.51 13.23
N GLN A 507 -11.87 -6.47 13.44
CA GLN A 507 -11.31 -6.72 14.77
C GLN A 507 -10.27 -5.67 15.11
N ARG A 508 -10.17 -5.35 16.41
CA ARG A 508 -9.12 -4.43 16.89
C ARG A 508 -7.78 -5.16 16.84
N TYR A 509 -6.86 -4.69 16.01
CA TYR A 509 -5.46 -5.08 16.06
C TYR A 509 -4.83 -4.55 17.35
N VAL A 510 -4.20 -5.44 18.12
CA VAL A 510 -3.57 -5.11 19.40
C VAL A 510 -2.05 -5.15 19.22
N ILE A 511 -1.45 -3.97 19.11
CA ILE A 511 0.00 -3.80 19.26
C ILE A 511 0.28 -3.55 20.74
N GLN A 512 0.99 -4.48 21.39
CA GLN A 512 1.45 -4.27 22.76
C GLN A 512 2.64 -3.30 22.78
N GLN A 513 2.55 -2.31 23.68
CA GLN A 513 3.65 -1.39 23.96
C GLN A 513 4.37 -1.85 25.22
N ALA A 514 5.70 -1.72 25.23
CA ALA A 514 6.45 -1.95 26.46
C ALA A 514 6.10 -0.87 27.50
N PRO A 515 5.97 -1.22 28.79
CA PRO A 515 5.66 -0.26 29.83
C PRO A 515 6.73 0.85 29.91
N PRO A 516 6.36 2.11 30.22
CA PRO A 516 7.32 3.17 30.50
C PRO A 516 8.09 2.87 31.79
N GLU A 517 9.38 3.23 31.85
CA GLU A 517 10.29 2.92 32.98
C GLU A 517 9.72 3.31 34.37
N ASN A 518 8.88 4.35 34.43
CA ASN A 518 8.29 4.85 35.67
C ASN A 518 7.29 3.90 36.36
N GLU A 519 6.92 2.77 35.76
CA GLU A 519 6.00 1.80 36.39
C GLU A 519 6.67 0.54 36.95
N THR A 520 8.00 0.38 36.78
CA THR A 520 8.74 -0.80 37.29
C THR A 520 9.44 -0.58 38.64
N ALA A 521 9.32 0.61 39.22
CA ALA A 521 9.74 0.92 40.58
C ALA A 521 8.51 1.05 41.50
N GLY A 522 7.89 -0.08 41.86
CA GLY A 522 6.75 -0.15 42.78
C GLY A 522 6.79 -1.40 43.65
#